data_AF-A0AAD4T975-F1
#
_entry.id   AF-A0AAD4T975-F1
#
_cell.length_a   1.000
_cell.length_b   1.000
_cell.length_c   1.000
_cell.angle_alpha   90.00
_cell.angle_beta   90.00
_cell.angle_gamma   90.00
#
_symmetry.space_group_name_H-M   'P 1'
#
loop_
_entity.id
_entity.type
_entity.pdbx_description
1 polymer ?
#
loop_
_entity_poly.entity_id
_entity_poly.type
_entity_poly.pdbx_seq_one_letter_code
_entity_poly.pdbx_strand_id
1 'polypeptide(L)'
;MEEATSSNSSDMETKMEQPQVVYRCKKCRRMVAALENVVLHEPGAGEQCFKWKKRSGETEPPRCSSIFVEPLKWMLEKVLPIDKISNIAKWVVPNC
;
A
#
# COMPACT_ATOMS: atom_id res chain seq x y z
N MET A 1 21.67 -48.72 -14.12
CA MET A 1 20.95 -48.24 -12.93
C MET A 1 21.30 -46.76 -12.81
N GLU A 2 20.72 -45.89 -13.66
CA GLU A 2 19.36 -45.29 -13.56
C GLU A 2 19.25 -44.45 -12.26
N GLU A 3 18.77 -43.21 -12.24
CA GLU A 3 17.82 -42.52 -13.11
C GLU A 3 17.89 -41.00 -12.86
N ALA A 4 17.49 -40.20 -13.85
CA ALA A 4 17.18 -38.79 -13.69
C ALA A 4 15.85 -38.61 -12.96
N THR A 5 15.73 -37.61 -12.09
CA THR A 5 14.45 -36.90 -11.91
C THR A 5 14.70 -35.42 -11.63
N SER A 6 14.53 -34.61 -12.69
CA SER A 6 14.05 -33.24 -12.52
C SER A 6 12.63 -33.32 -11.98
N SER A 7 12.29 -32.52 -10.98
CA SER A 7 10.89 -32.21 -10.66
C SER A 7 10.83 -30.81 -10.05
N ASN A 8 10.36 -29.89 -10.89
CA ASN A 8 9.99 -28.53 -10.53
C ASN A 8 9.06 -28.55 -9.33
N SER A 9 9.47 -27.92 -8.22
CA SER A 9 8.51 -27.46 -7.22
C SER A 9 7.83 -26.24 -7.79
N SER A 10 6.78 -26.47 -8.58
CA SER A 10 5.82 -25.42 -8.90
C SER A 10 5.12 -25.05 -7.60
N ASP A 11 5.58 -23.98 -6.97
CA ASP A 11 4.88 -23.26 -5.91
C ASP A 11 3.57 -22.72 -6.49
N MET A 12 2.60 -23.61 -6.61
CA MET A 12 1.21 -23.30 -6.85
C MET A 12 0.59 -23.05 -5.47
N GLU A 13 1.05 -21.98 -4.82
CA GLU A 13 0.33 -21.39 -3.71
C GLU A 13 -1.00 -20.90 -4.30
N THR A 14 -2.01 -21.74 -4.17
CA THR A 14 -3.37 -21.44 -4.57
C THR A 14 -3.90 -20.47 -3.53
N LYS A 15 -3.45 -19.21 -3.63
CA LYS A 15 -3.94 -18.10 -2.81
C LYS A 15 -5.42 -17.99 -3.13
N MET A 16 -6.24 -18.54 -2.23
CA MET A 16 -7.69 -18.47 -2.30
C MET A 16 -8.09 -17.05 -2.69
N GLU A 17 -8.99 -16.94 -3.68
CA GLU A 17 -9.43 -15.67 -4.26
C GLU A 17 -10.14 -14.82 -3.22
N GLN A 18 -9.37 -14.22 -2.31
CA GLN A 18 -9.79 -13.06 -1.56
C GLN A 18 -10.04 -11.97 -2.61
N PRO A 19 -11.18 -11.26 -2.54
CA PRO A 19 -11.49 -10.22 -3.49
C PRO A 19 -10.30 -9.25 -3.55
N GLN A 20 -9.62 -9.21 -4.69
CA GLN A 20 -8.46 -8.36 -4.88
C GLN A 20 -8.95 -6.91 -4.81
N VAL A 21 -8.82 -6.29 -3.64
CA VAL A 21 -9.19 -4.88 -3.46
C VAL A 21 -8.22 -4.04 -4.26
N VAL A 22 -8.75 -3.29 -5.23
CA VAL A 22 -7.96 -2.45 -6.13
C VAL A 22 -8.32 -0.98 -5.91
N TYR A 23 -7.30 -0.18 -5.60
CA TYR A 23 -7.43 1.26 -5.47
C TYR A 23 -7.39 1.92 -6.84
N ARG A 24 -8.36 2.80 -7.09
CA ARG A 24 -8.51 3.53 -8.35
C ARG A 24 -8.54 5.02 -8.11
N CYS A 25 -7.91 5.79 -9.00
CA CYS A 25 -7.99 7.23 -8.95
C CYS A 25 -9.44 7.70 -9.11
N LYS A 26 -9.91 8.62 -8.26
CA LYS A 26 -11.30 9.11 -8.33
C LYS A 26 -11.62 9.84 -9.63
N LYS A 27 -10.64 10.52 -10.24
CA LYS A 27 -10.81 11.29 -11.48
C LYS A 27 -10.75 10.41 -12.73
N CYS A 28 -9.64 9.71 -12.96
CA CYS A 28 -9.44 8.93 -14.19
C CYS A 28 -9.78 7.43 -14.09
N ARG A 29 -10.19 6.95 -12.91
CA ARG A 29 -10.51 5.52 -12.63
C ARG A 29 -9.39 4.51 -12.90
N ARG A 30 -8.19 4.96 -13.31
CA ARG A 30 -6.99 4.14 -13.47
C ARG A 30 -6.60 3.49 -12.14
N MET A 31 -6.16 2.23 -12.21
CA MET A 31 -5.58 1.51 -11.08
C MET A 31 -4.32 2.24 -10.59
N VAL A 32 -4.24 2.50 -9.28
CA VAL A 32 -3.07 3.16 -8.66
C VAL A 32 -2.27 2.23 -7.75
N ALA A 33 -2.95 1.30 -7.08
CA ALA A 33 -2.36 0.28 -6.21
C ALA A 33 -3.35 -0.88 -6.04
N ALA A 34 -2.83 -2.07 -5.70
CA ALA A 34 -3.64 -3.17 -5.20
C ALA A 34 -3.43 -3.31 -3.68
N LEU A 35 -4.32 -4.05 -3.01
CA LEU A 35 -4.21 -4.35 -1.58
C LEU A 35 -2.89 -5.02 -1.23
N GLU A 36 -2.35 -5.83 -2.15
CA GLU A 36 -1.08 -6.54 -1.98
C GLU A 36 0.12 -5.59 -1.85
N ASN A 37 0.00 -4.36 -2.35
CA ASN A 37 1.05 -3.36 -2.24
C ASN A 37 0.89 -2.47 -0.99
N VAL A 38 -0.21 -2.62 -0.24
CA VAL A 38 -0.49 -1.79 0.94
C VAL A 38 0.32 -2.30 2.12
N VAL A 39 1.06 -1.39 2.74
CA VAL A 39 1.74 -1.64 4.01
C VAL A 39 0.72 -1.48 5.13
N LEU A 40 0.36 -2.61 5.76
CA LEU A 40 -0.53 -2.64 6.91
C LEU A 40 0.15 -1.94 8.09
N HIS A 41 -0.62 -1.10 8.80
CA HIS A 41 -0.16 -0.42 9.99
C HIS A 41 -1.32 -0.24 10.97
N GLU A 42 -0.98 -0.17 12.25
CA GLU A 42 -1.94 0.18 13.29
C GLU A 42 -2.02 1.71 13.45
N PRO A 43 -3.24 2.28 13.59
CA PRO A 43 -3.39 3.70 13.88
C PRO A 43 -2.66 4.11 15.16
N GLY A 44 -1.71 5.04 15.05
CA GLY A 44 -0.98 5.53 16.21
C GLY A 44 -1.81 6.48 17.09
N ALA A 45 -1.33 6.73 18.32
CA ALA A 45 -1.96 7.65 19.27
C ALA A 45 -1.88 9.13 18.86
N GLY A 46 -1.18 9.47 17.77
CA GLY A 46 -0.95 10.85 17.33
C GLY A 46 -2.24 11.66 17.19
N GLU A 47 -3.27 11.10 16.54
CA GLU A 47 -4.55 11.81 16.37
C GLU A 47 -5.19 12.18 17.72
N GLN A 48 -5.05 11.33 18.74
CA GLN A 48 -5.59 11.57 20.08
C GLN A 48 -4.74 12.60 20.85
N CYS A 49 -3.41 12.53 20.71
CA CYS A 49 -2.48 13.45 21.38
C CYS A 49 -2.58 14.90 20.88
N PHE A 50 -2.96 15.11 19.61
CA PHE A 50 -3.11 16.44 19.02
C PHE A 50 -4.56 16.95 18.98
N LYS A 51 -5.54 16.14 19.41
CA LYS A 51 -6.92 16.59 19.62
C LYS A 51 -6.98 17.44 20.89
N TRP A 52 -6.66 18.72 20.77
CA TRP A 52 -6.89 19.67 21.84
C TRP A 52 -8.37 19.67 22.25
N LYS A 53 -8.63 19.15 23.45
CA LYS A 53 -9.79 19.45 24.31
C LYS A 53 -11.18 19.14 23.71
N LYS A 54 -11.49 17.88 23.43
CA LYS A 54 -12.89 17.43 23.26
C LYS A 54 -13.36 16.65 24.49
N ARG A 55 -14.39 17.18 25.17
CA ARG A 55 -15.09 16.55 26.30
C ARG A 55 -15.85 15.33 25.77
N SER A 56 -15.61 14.18 26.41
CA SER A 56 -16.49 12.99 26.50
C SER A 56 -17.59 12.91 25.45
N GLY A 57 -17.28 12.26 24.33
CA GLY A 57 -18.27 11.75 23.37
C GLY A 57 -17.59 10.61 22.63
N GLU A 58 -18.22 9.44 22.62
CA GLU A 58 -17.70 8.14 22.17
C GLU A 58 -16.66 8.28 21.04
N THR A 59 -15.44 7.88 21.37
CA THR A 59 -14.32 7.89 20.42
C THR A 59 -14.44 6.64 19.57
N GLU A 60 -15.03 6.77 18.37
CA GLU A 60 -14.88 5.77 17.30
C GLU A 60 -13.41 5.34 17.20
N PRO A 61 -13.13 4.05 16.91
CA PRO A 61 -11.76 3.59 16.78
C PRO A 61 -11.02 4.47 15.77
N PRO A 62 -9.79 4.92 16.09
CA PRO A 62 -9.02 5.80 15.20
C PRO A 62 -8.85 5.13 13.83
N ARG A 63 -9.09 5.88 12.75
CA ARG A 63 -8.95 5.39 11.37
C ARG A 63 -7.99 6.28 10.60
N CYS A 64 -7.08 5.66 9.87
CA CYS A 64 -6.10 6.38 9.07
C CYS A 64 -6.75 6.96 7.81
N SER A 65 -6.47 8.24 7.54
CA SER A 65 -6.98 8.96 6.36
C SER A 65 -6.25 8.60 5.06
N SER A 66 -5.05 8.02 5.18
CA SER A 66 -4.16 7.68 4.07
C SER A 66 -3.76 6.21 4.13
N ILE A 67 -3.60 5.61 2.96
CA ILE A 67 -2.98 4.30 2.80
C ILE A 67 -1.48 4.48 2.57
N PHE A 68 -0.69 3.56 3.11
CA PHE A 68 0.74 3.48 2.82
C PHE A 68 0.96 2.32 1.87
N VAL A 69 1.76 2.54 0.84
CA VAL A 69 1.97 1.57 -0.25
C VAL A 69 3.46 1.52 -0.51
N GLU A 70 4.00 0.32 -0.76
CA GLU A 70 5.38 0.21 -1.23
C GLU A 70 5.56 0.93 -2.57
N PRO A 71 6.74 1.53 -2.84
CA PRO A 71 7.00 2.23 -4.09
C PRO A 71 6.73 1.36 -5.32
N LEU A 72 5.78 1.78 -6.15
CA LEU A 72 5.41 1.07 -7.37
C LEU A 72 6.25 1.54 -8.56
N LYS A 73 6.38 0.69 -9.59
CA LYS A 73 7.15 0.99 -10.82
C LYS A 73 6.83 2.37 -11.41
N TRP A 74 5.55 2.76 -11.45
CA TRP A 74 5.11 4.06 -11.99
C TRP A 74 5.51 5.26 -11.13
N MET A 75 5.72 5.05 -9.83
CA MET A 75 6.29 6.07 -8.93
C MET A 75 7.79 6.17 -9.16
N LEU A 76 8.47 5.02 -9.22
CA LEU A 76 9.93 4.91 -9.34
C LEU A 76 10.48 5.48 -10.65
N GLU A 77 9.78 5.33 -11.77
CA GLU A 77 10.20 5.93 -13.06
C GLU A 77 10.39 7.46 -12.98
N LYS A 78 9.73 8.12 -12.01
CA LYS A 78 9.84 9.55 -11.76
C LYS A 78 10.69 9.91 -10.53
N VAL A 79 11.19 8.91 -9.79
CA VAL A 79 12.13 9.10 -8.68
C VAL A 79 13.53 9.27 -9.27
N LEU A 80 13.96 10.52 -9.48
CA LEU A 80 15.38 10.83 -9.70
C LEU A 80 16.22 10.43 -8.46
N PRO A 81 17.56 10.27 -8.59
CA PRO A 81 18.42 9.50 -7.69
C PRO A 81 18.19 9.74 -6.19
N ILE A 82 18.13 8.62 -5.45
CA ILE A 82 17.55 8.42 -4.12
C ILE A 82 18.54 8.86 -3.01
N ASP A 83 19.08 10.07 -3.07
CA ASP A 83 20.17 10.48 -2.17
C ASP A 83 19.78 11.57 -1.16
N LYS A 84 18.49 11.88 -0.99
CA LYS A 84 18.05 12.88 -0.01
C LYS A 84 16.87 12.41 0.84
N ILE A 85 17.17 12.17 2.11
CA ILE A 85 16.39 11.59 3.24
C ILE A 85 15.05 12.31 3.57
N SER A 86 14.47 13.12 2.69
CA SER A 86 13.29 13.93 3.09
C SER A 86 12.24 14.21 2.02
N ASN A 87 12.29 13.57 0.86
CA ASN A 87 11.27 13.83 -0.16
C ASN A 87 10.04 12.96 0.07
N ILE A 88 9.08 13.49 0.84
CA ILE A 88 7.66 13.19 0.62
C ILE A 88 7.35 13.69 -0.80
N ALA A 89 7.61 12.84 -1.79
CA ALA A 89 7.34 13.14 -3.17
C ALA A 89 5.82 13.06 -3.40
N LYS A 90 5.24 14.15 -3.92
CA LYS A 90 3.83 14.18 -4.32
C LYS A 90 3.71 13.54 -5.70
N TRP A 91 3.13 12.36 -5.77
CA TRP A 91 2.90 11.64 -7.03
C TRP A 91 1.51 11.95 -7.59
N VAL A 92 1.46 12.29 -8.88
CA VAL A 92 0.19 12.39 -9.63
C VAL A 92 0.12 11.21 -10.57
N VAL A 93 -1.03 10.53 -10.58
CA VAL A 93 -1.30 9.42 -11.50
C VAL A 93 -1.02 9.89 -12.92
N PRO A 94 -0.15 9.21 -13.69
CA PRO A 94 0.18 9.64 -15.05
C PRO A 94 -1.09 9.81 -15.87
N ASN A 95 -1.17 10.88 -16.67
CA ASN A 95 -2.30 11.17 -17.55
C ASN A 95 -3.65 11.25 -16.79
N CYS A 96 -3.66 11.93 -15.65
CA CYS A 96 -4.83 12.23 -14.83
C CYS A 96 -4.93 13.72 -14.53
#